data_AF-A0A0J6YUA5-F1
#
_entry.id   AF-A0A0J6YUA5-F1
#
_cell.length_a   1.000
_cell.length_b   1.000
_cell.length_c   1.000
_cell.angle_alpha   90.00
_cell.angle_beta   90.00
_cell.angle_gamma   90.00
#
_symmetry.space_group_name_H-M   'P 1'
#
loop_
_entity.id
_entity.type
_entity.pdbx_description
1 polymer ?
#
loop_
_entity_poly.entity_id
_entity_poly.type
_entity_poly.pdbx_seq_one_letter_code
_entity_poly.pdbx_strand_id
1 'polypeptide(L)'
;MTESTPTRPPDVDTGFWLWVLALPLMTAGFVVDLVSGEQRVSGLMLAIALVFLAVLVSVVATFLVLLRHGYRWTRTCLTGGAIATVVFSVSELFTVDRPEVAALIYAAVVIVGSVLVCGGVFLLHRKDAHDFFTR
;
A
#
# COMPACT_ATOMS: atom_id res chain seq x y z
N MET A 1 10.07 29.25 28.25
CA MET A 1 9.86 28.98 26.81
C MET A 1 9.42 27.53 26.69
N THR A 2 8.11 27.28 26.55
CA THR A 2 7.61 25.94 26.26
C THR A 2 7.87 25.68 24.79
N GLU A 3 8.90 24.89 24.47
CA GLU A 3 9.09 24.33 23.13
C GLU A 3 7.79 23.60 22.74
N SER A 4 7.03 24.16 21.80
CA SER A 4 5.97 23.42 21.14
C SER A 4 6.65 22.27 20.40
N THR A 5 6.52 21.04 20.90
CA THR A 5 6.92 19.83 20.19
C THR A 5 6.53 20.00 18.72
N PRO A 6 7.45 19.85 17.75
CA PRO A 6 7.14 20.08 16.35
C PRO A 6 5.95 19.19 15.99
N THR A 7 4.78 19.80 15.91
CA THR A 7 3.53 19.06 15.82
C THR A 7 3.48 18.48 14.42
N ARG A 8 3.50 17.16 14.32
CA ARG A 8 3.42 16.46 13.03
C ARG A 8 2.15 16.94 12.31
N PRO A 9 2.21 17.30 11.02
CA PRO A 9 1.04 17.76 10.31
C PRO A 9 -0.06 16.68 10.26
N PRO A 10 -1.35 17.06 10.35
CA PRO A 10 -2.46 16.12 10.30
C PRO A 10 -2.51 15.34 8.96
N ASP A 11 -2.00 15.94 7.88
CA ASP A 11 -1.88 15.28 6.57
C ASP A 11 -0.95 14.07 6.60
N VAL A 12 0.14 14.12 7.39
CA VAL A 12 1.10 13.01 7.51
C VAL A 12 0.49 11.87 8.31
N ASP A 13 -0.19 12.17 9.43
CA ASP A 13 -0.87 11.14 10.22
C ASP A 13 -2.05 10.53 9.44
N THR A 14 -2.84 11.34 8.73
CA THR A 14 -3.95 10.85 7.90
C THR A 14 -3.42 10.00 6.74
N GLY A 15 -2.39 10.47 6.02
CA GLY A 15 -1.76 9.73 4.94
C GLY A 15 -1.18 8.39 5.42
N PHE A 16 -0.55 8.38 6.60
CA PHE A 16 -0.09 7.15 7.26
C PHE A 16 -1.23 6.18 7.49
N TRP A 17 -2.36 6.62 8.06
CA TRP A 17 -3.51 5.75 8.33
C TRP A 17 -4.18 5.22 7.06
N LEU A 18 -4.25 6.02 5.99
CA LEU A 18 -4.73 5.54 4.69
C LEU A 18 -3.87 4.39 4.18
N TRP A 19 -2.54 4.50 4.30
CA TRP A 19 -1.63 3.42 3.93
C TRP A 19 -1.72 2.20 4.86
N VAL A 20 -1.89 2.41 6.16
CA VAL A 20 -2.09 1.32 7.14
C VAL A 20 -3.36 0.53 6.85
N LEU A 21 -4.43 1.17 6.37
CA LEU A 21 -5.65 0.50 5.93
C LEU A 21 -5.50 -0.12 4.54
N ALA A 22 -4.79 0.54 3.63
CA ALA A 22 -4.58 0.05 2.28
C ALA A 22 -3.74 -1.23 2.24
N LEU A 23 -2.71 -1.33 3.09
CA LEU A 23 -1.83 -2.48 3.16
C LEU A 23 -2.57 -3.83 3.33
N PRO A 24 -3.43 -4.03 4.35
CA PRO A 24 -4.18 -5.27 4.54
C PRO A 24 -5.18 -5.53 3.40
N LEU A 25 -5.78 -4.48 2.83
CA LEU A 25 -6.69 -4.61 1.67
C LEU A 25 -5.94 -5.14 0.44
N MET A 26 -4.77 -4.56 0.14
CA MET A 26 -3.91 -4.99 -0.96
C MET A 26 -3.37 -6.40 -0.78
N THR A 27 -2.97 -6.75 0.45
CA THR A 27 -2.55 -8.13 0.77
C THR A 27 -3.68 -9.11 0.60
N ALA A 28 -4.90 -8.76 1.04
CA ALA A 28 -6.07 -9.61 0.85
C ALA A 28 -6.34 -9.86 -0.64
N GLY A 29 -6.23 -8.83 -1.49
CA GLY A 29 -6.36 -8.98 -2.95
C GLY A 29 -5.36 -10.00 -3.51
N PHE A 30 -4.09 -9.87 -3.16
CA PHE A 30 -3.05 -10.82 -3.59
C PHE A 30 -3.32 -12.25 -3.10
N VAL A 31 -3.77 -12.42 -1.85
CA VAL A 31 -4.09 -13.74 -1.30
C VAL A 31 -5.30 -14.37 -2.01
N VAL A 32 -6.33 -13.58 -2.30
CA VAL A 32 -7.49 -14.04 -3.07
C VAL A 32 -7.05 -14.53 -4.44
N ASP A 33 -6.19 -13.78 -5.12
CA ASP A 33 -5.66 -14.15 -6.44
C ASP A 33 -4.86 -15.47 -6.37
N LEU A 34 -3.96 -15.57 -5.40
CA LEU A 34 -3.11 -16.75 -5.20
C LEU A 34 -3.90 -18.04 -4.90
N VAL A 35 -5.01 -17.94 -4.18
CA VAL A 35 -5.83 -19.10 -3.79
C VAL A 35 -6.89 -19.43 -4.85
N SER A 36 -7.32 -18.45 -5.65
CA SER A 36 -8.36 -18.62 -6.67
C SER A 36 -7.82 -18.99 -8.05
N GLY A 37 -6.50 -18.92 -8.26
CA GLY A 37 -5.87 -19.26 -9.53
C GLY A 37 -6.12 -20.71 -9.95
N GLU A 38 -6.52 -20.91 -11.21
CA GLU A 38 -6.80 -22.25 -11.77
C GLU A 38 -5.53 -23.10 -11.94
N GLN A 39 -4.37 -22.46 -12.08
CA GLN A 39 -3.12 -23.16 -12.28
C GLN A 39 -2.64 -23.75 -10.95
N ARG A 40 -2.45 -25.06 -10.91
CA ARG A 40 -1.94 -25.78 -9.72
C ARG A 40 -0.52 -25.31 -9.41
N VAL A 41 -0.39 -24.27 -8.59
CA VAL A 41 0.89 -23.79 -8.10
C VAL A 41 1.46 -24.85 -7.16
N SER A 42 2.70 -25.27 -7.37
CA SER A 42 3.38 -26.17 -6.44
C SER A 42 3.42 -25.55 -5.05
N GLY A 43 3.23 -26.35 -3.99
CA GLY A 43 3.22 -25.84 -2.60
C GLY A 43 4.49 -25.06 -2.24
N LEU A 44 5.64 -25.41 -2.84
CA LEU A 44 6.89 -24.64 -2.71
C LEU A 44 6.77 -23.23 -3.27
N MET A 45 6.17 -23.08 -4.46
CA MET A 45 6.04 -21.77 -5.11
C MET A 45 5.00 -20.89 -4.40
N LEU A 46 3.95 -21.50 -3.84
CA LEU A 46 3.01 -20.81 -2.96
C LEU A 46 3.69 -20.29 -1.68
N ALA A 47 4.53 -21.12 -1.04
CA ALA A 47 5.31 -20.69 0.11
C ALA A 47 6.26 -19.53 -0.23
N ILE A 48 6.96 -19.60 -1.36
CA ILE A 48 7.84 -18.52 -1.83
C ILE A 48 7.06 -17.22 -2.07
N ALA A 49 5.89 -17.31 -2.71
CA ALA A 49 5.03 -16.15 -2.94
C ALA A 49 4.57 -15.48 -1.63
N LEU A 50 4.15 -16.28 -0.63
CA LEU A 50 3.76 -15.76 0.67
C LEU A 50 4.92 -15.14 1.45
N VAL A 51 6.12 -15.73 1.37
CA VAL A 51 7.32 -15.14 1.98
C VAL A 51 7.65 -13.81 1.31
N PHE A 52 7.62 -13.75 -0.02
CA PHE A 52 7.85 -12.51 -0.76
C PHE A 52 6.83 -11.42 -0.39
N LEU A 53 5.55 -11.78 -0.30
CA LEU A 53 4.49 -10.91 0.14
C LEU A 53 4.74 -10.37 1.56
N ALA A 54 5.11 -11.24 2.50
CA ALA A 54 5.40 -10.87 3.88
C ALA A 54 6.59 -9.90 3.97
N VAL A 55 7.65 -10.14 3.18
CA VAL A 55 8.79 -9.22 3.08
C VAL A 55 8.35 -7.87 2.52
N LEU A 56 7.58 -7.85 1.43
CA LEU A 56 7.10 -6.61 0.82
C LEU A 56 6.25 -5.79 1.80
N VAL A 57 5.30 -6.43 2.48
CA VAL A 57 4.47 -5.80 3.52
C VAL A 57 5.33 -5.22 4.63
N SER A 58 6.34 -5.96 5.10
CA SER A 58 7.25 -5.51 6.15
C SER A 58 8.07 -4.30 5.70
N VAL A 59 8.53 -4.28 4.45
CA VAL A 59 9.27 -3.14 3.87
C VAL A 59 8.37 -1.89 3.80
N VAL A 60 7.14 -2.03 3.28
CA VAL A 60 6.20 -0.91 3.21
C VAL A 60 5.85 -0.40 4.61
N ALA A 61 5.55 -1.29 5.56
CA ALA A 61 5.29 -0.93 6.94
C ALA A 61 6.48 -0.19 7.58
N THR A 62 7.71 -0.64 7.31
CA THR A 62 8.93 0.05 7.75
C THR A 62 9.02 1.45 7.16
N PHE A 63 8.75 1.60 5.85
CA PHE A 63 8.73 2.91 5.21
C PHE A 63 7.66 3.84 5.78
N LEU A 64 6.49 3.33 6.17
CA LEU A 64 5.46 4.11 6.85
C LEU A 64 5.90 4.61 8.23
N VAL A 65 6.60 3.78 8.99
CA VAL A 65 7.16 4.18 10.29
C VAL A 65 8.24 5.25 10.10
N LEU A 66 9.15 5.05 9.16
CA LEU A 66 10.19 6.03 8.84
C LEU A 66 9.60 7.34 8.29
N LEU A 67 8.56 7.26 7.46
CA LEU A 67 7.81 8.44 7.00
C LEU A 67 7.27 9.25 8.19
N ARG A 68 6.77 8.57 9.22
CA ARG A 68 6.27 9.19 10.45
C ARG A 68 7.37 9.91 11.25
N HIS A 69 8.64 9.52 11.06
CA HIS A 69 9.82 10.17 11.61
C HIS A 69 10.41 11.30 10.73
N GLY A 70 9.82 11.61 9.57
CA GLY A 70 10.25 12.72 8.72
C GLY A 70 11.29 12.35 7.66
N TYR A 71 11.54 11.06 7.42
CA TYR A 71 12.46 10.65 6.35
C TYR A 71 11.88 10.99 4.97
N ARG A 72 12.61 11.79 4.17
CA ARG A 72 12.12 12.32 2.88
C ARG A 72 12.04 11.27 1.77
N TRP A 73 12.98 10.34 1.76
CA TRP A 73 13.14 9.35 0.69
C TRP A 73 12.02 8.30 0.68
N THR A 74 11.41 8.05 1.85
CA THR A 74 10.29 7.12 1.96
C THR A 74 9.07 7.61 1.20
N ARG A 75 8.84 8.93 1.12
CA ARG A 75 7.78 9.51 0.28
C ARG A 75 7.95 9.12 -1.19
N THR A 76 9.16 9.21 -1.73
CA THR A 76 9.43 8.83 -3.12
C THR A 76 9.24 7.34 -3.33
N CYS A 77 9.75 6.50 -2.42
CA CYS A 77 9.56 5.04 -2.49
C CYS A 77 8.09 4.65 -2.42
N LEU A 78 7.31 5.23 -1.50
CA LEU A 78 5.88 4.98 -1.37
C LEU A 78 5.10 5.47 -2.59
N THR A 79 5.51 6.57 -3.21
CA THR A 79 4.90 7.08 -4.44
C THR A 79 5.17 6.14 -5.62
N GLY A 80 6.41 5.68 -5.78
CA GLY A 80 6.76 4.70 -6.81
C GLY A 80 6.03 3.38 -6.60
N GLY A 81 5.98 2.89 -5.36
CA GLY A 81 5.23 1.70 -4.97
C GLY A 81 3.73 1.85 -5.25
N ALA A 82 3.14 2.99 -4.91
CA ALA A 82 1.74 3.29 -5.21
C ALA A 82 1.42 3.20 -6.70
N ILE A 83 2.24 3.83 -7.54
CA ILE A 83 2.06 3.79 -8.99
C ILE A 83 2.14 2.35 -9.50
N ALA A 84 3.17 1.61 -9.08
CA ALA A 84 3.36 0.22 -9.47
C ALA A 84 2.14 -0.64 -9.05
N THR A 85 1.69 -0.52 -7.80
CA THR A 85 0.53 -1.25 -7.29
C THR A 85 -0.75 -0.90 -8.06
N VAL A 86 -1.01 0.38 -8.34
CA VAL A 86 -2.23 0.79 -9.06
C VAL A 86 -2.20 0.32 -10.50
N VAL A 87 -1.08 0.46 -11.21
CA VAL A 87 -0.96 -0.02 -12.60
C VAL A 87 -1.15 -1.53 -12.66
N PHE A 88 -0.48 -2.27 -11.77
CA PHE A 88 -0.63 -3.72 -11.67
C PHE A 88 -2.07 -4.13 -11.36
N SER A 89 -2.69 -3.46 -10.39
CA SER A 89 -4.09 -3.69 -9.99
C SER A 89 -5.06 -3.48 -11.15
N VAL A 90 -4.88 -2.40 -11.92
CA VAL A 90 -5.70 -2.11 -13.10
C VAL A 90 -5.51 -3.20 -14.14
N SER A 91 -4.27 -3.59 -14.46
CA SER A 91 -4.01 -4.69 -15.38
C SER A 91 -4.73 -5.97 -14.94
N GLU A 92 -4.54 -6.41 -13.70
CA GLU A 92 -5.16 -7.64 -13.20
C GLU A 92 -6.69 -7.60 -13.12
N LEU A 93 -7.27 -6.42 -12.90
CA LEU A 93 -8.73 -6.26 -12.89
C LEU A 93 -9.34 -6.57 -14.27
N PHE A 94 -8.60 -6.32 -15.35
CA PHE A 94 -9.11 -6.42 -16.71
C PHE A 94 -8.56 -7.61 -17.50
N THR A 95 -7.48 -8.26 -17.04
CA THR A 95 -6.83 -9.35 -17.79
C THR A 95 -6.93 -10.72 -17.15
N VAL A 96 -7.28 -10.82 -15.86
CA VAL A 96 -7.27 -12.10 -15.14
C VAL A 96 -8.70 -12.56 -14.87
N ASP A 97 -9.03 -13.72 -15.44
CA ASP A 97 -10.29 -14.41 -15.19
C ASP A 97 -10.26 -15.09 -13.82
N ARG A 98 -11.35 -14.89 -13.05
CA ARG A 98 -11.52 -15.43 -11.70
C ARG A 98 -12.94 -15.98 -11.55
N PRO A 99 -13.15 -16.98 -10.67
CA PRO A 99 -14.49 -17.37 -10.25
C PRO A 99 -15.28 -16.17 -9.73
N GLU A 100 -16.58 -16.11 -9.99
CA GLU A 100 -17.43 -14.93 -9.76
C GLU A 100 -17.26 -14.31 -8.35
N VAL A 101 -17.31 -15.14 -7.31
CA VAL A 101 -17.16 -14.68 -5.92
C VAL A 101 -15.76 -14.12 -5.65
N ALA A 102 -14.71 -14.77 -6.18
CA ALA A 102 -13.33 -14.31 -6.02
C ALA A 102 -13.09 -12.99 -6.78
N ALA A 103 -13.67 -12.84 -7.97
CA ALA A 103 -13.60 -11.62 -8.75
C ALA A 103 -14.20 -10.42 -7.99
N LEU A 104 -15.37 -10.60 -7.39
CA LEU A 104 -16.04 -9.56 -6.60
C LEU A 104 -15.22 -9.15 -5.38
N ILE A 105 -14.70 -10.13 -4.61
CA ILE A 105 -13.87 -9.86 -3.44
C ILE A 105 -12.59 -9.13 -3.84
N TYR A 106 -11.89 -9.65 -4.87
CA TYR A 106 -10.67 -9.05 -5.40
C TYR A 106 -10.91 -7.59 -5.83
N ALA A 107 -11.94 -7.35 -6.64
CA ALA A 107 -12.27 -6.01 -7.11
C ALA A 107 -12.57 -5.05 -5.94
N ALA A 108 -13.36 -5.48 -4.95
CA ALA A 108 -13.71 -4.64 -3.81
C ALA A 108 -12.45 -4.22 -3.01
N VAL A 109 -11.59 -5.16 -2.64
CA VAL A 109 -10.42 -4.85 -1.81
C VAL A 109 -9.36 -4.06 -2.57
N VAL A 110 -9.16 -4.36 -3.86
CA VAL A 110 -8.13 -3.71 -4.68
C VAL A 110 -8.56 -2.30 -5.12
N ILE A 111 -9.83 -2.07 -5.46
CA ILE A 111 -10.32 -0.73 -5.79
C ILE A 111 -10.23 0.17 -4.57
N VAL A 112 -10.78 -0.27 -3.42
CA VAL A 112 -10.77 0.53 -2.20
C VAL A 112 -9.34 0.77 -1.74
N GLY A 113 -8.50 -0.26 -1.70
CA GLY A 113 -7.10 -0.10 -1.32
C GLY A 113 -6.36 0.84 -2.26
N SER A 114 -6.63 0.81 -3.58
CA SER A 114 -5.96 1.68 -4.56
C SER A 114 -6.30 3.13 -4.32
N VAL A 115 -7.57 3.44 -4.03
CA VAL A 115 -8.01 4.79 -3.66
C VAL A 115 -7.32 5.26 -2.37
N LEU A 116 -7.20 4.39 -1.36
CA LEU A 116 -6.52 4.71 -0.10
C LEU A 116 -5.02 4.98 -0.31
N VAL A 117 -4.33 4.16 -1.11
CA VAL A 117 -2.92 4.37 -1.48
C VAL A 117 -2.74 5.72 -2.18
N CYS A 118 -3.55 6.01 -3.19
CA CYS A 118 -3.52 7.27 -3.93
C CYS A 118 -3.81 8.47 -3.02
N GLY A 119 -4.83 8.38 -2.17
CA GLY A 119 -5.17 9.41 -1.19
C GLY A 119 -4.03 9.66 -0.19
N GLY A 120 -3.37 8.60 0.28
CA GLY A 120 -2.19 8.69 1.12
C GLY A 120 -1.06 9.44 0.44
N VAL A 121 -0.72 9.07 -0.80
CA VAL A 121 0.31 9.76 -1.59
C VAL A 121 -0.02 11.23 -1.82
N PHE A 122 -1.28 11.54 -2.15
CA PHE A 122 -1.75 12.90 -2.36
C PHE A 122 -1.54 13.78 -1.12
N LEU A 123 -1.97 13.29 0.05
CA LEU A 123 -1.81 14.03 1.32
C LEU A 123 -0.33 14.29 1.66
N LEU A 124 0.56 13.35 1.36
CA LEU A 124 2.01 13.49 1.61
C LEU A 124 2.72 14.51 0.70
N HIS A 125 2.03 14.96 -0.36
CA HIS A 125 2.52 16.01 -1.26
C HIS A 125 1.89 17.38 -0.98
N ARG A 126 0.96 17.49 -0.02
CA ARG A 126 0.45 18.78 0.43
C ARG A 126 1.56 19.61 1.05
N LYS A 127 1.39 20.94 0.98
CA LYS A 127 2.37 21.91 1.46
C LYS A 127 2.81 21.64 2.91
N ASP A 128 1.88 21.38 3.81
CA ASP A 128 2.19 21.17 5.23
C ASP A 128 3.02 19.91 5.46
N ALA A 129 2.70 18.82 4.76
CA ALA A 129 3.50 17.60 4.76
C ALA A 129 4.87 17.82 4.11
N HIS A 130 4.92 18.57 3.00
CA HIS A 130 6.17 18.89 2.34
C HIS A 130 7.12 19.66 3.27
N ASP A 131 6.62 20.70 3.93
CA ASP A 131 7.37 21.52 4.88
C ASP A 131 7.84 20.71 6.09
N PHE A 132 7.13 19.64 6.49
CA PHE A 132 7.59 18.71 7.54
C PHE A 132 8.79 17.86 7.09
N PHE A 133 8.77 17.37 5.86
CA PHE A 133 9.85 16.57 5.32
C PHE A 133 11.10 17.39 4.99
N THR A 134 10.98 18.68 4.69
CA THR A 134 12.10 19.52 4.24
C THR A 134 12.85 20.25 5.34
N ARG A 135 12.39 20.13 6.60
CA ARG A 135 13.04 20.69 7.79
C ARG A 135 14.35 20.02 8.14
#